data_AF-A0A3D0LSY9-F1
#
_entry.id   AF-A0A3D0LSY9-F1
#
_cell.length_a   1.000
_cell.length_b   1.000
_cell.length_c   1.000
_cell.angle_alpha   90.00
_cell.angle_beta   90.00
_cell.angle_gamma   90.00
#
_symmetry.space_group_name_H-M   'P 1'
#
loop_
_entity.id
_entity.type
_entity.pdbx_description
1 polymer ?
#
loop_
_entity_poly.entity_id
_entity_poly.type
_entity_poly.pdbx_seq_one_letter_code
_entity_poly.pdbx_strand_id
1 'polypeptide(L)'
;MMAETQRRDADGAAGNTLPAFDMAQLETLNAPRRRIRVDSRQLADGEIFVAIPGASGDGRDHIADALARGAGGVLWEPAGFAWRAEWRVPHLAVPGLRARLGEIAVYFYGNPSADLWVIGVTGTNGKTS
;
A
#
# COMPACT_ATOMS: atom_id res chain seq x y z
N MET A 1 41.29 -35.39 1.14
CA MET A 1 41.19 -34.99 -0.27
C MET A 1 39.71 -34.97 -0.61
N MET A 2 39.16 -33.76 -0.86
CA MET A 2 37.85 -33.39 -1.45
C MET A 2 36.58 -34.00 -0.79
N ALA A 3 35.69 -33.31 -0.07
CA ALA A 3 34.90 -32.08 -0.32
C ALA A 3 34.05 -32.14 -1.59
N GLU A 4 32.71 -32.30 -1.44
CA GLU A 4 31.61 -31.62 -2.16
C GLU A 4 30.29 -32.40 -1.94
N THR A 5 29.38 -31.85 -1.14
CA THR A 5 28.25 -31.01 -1.58
C THR A 5 27.20 -31.80 -2.36
N GLN A 6 26.20 -32.25 -1.62
CA GLN A 6 24.85 -32.41 -2.14
C GLN A 6 23.90 -31.79 -1.11
N ARG A 7 23.82 -30.45 -1.10
CA ARG A 7 22.62 -29.77 -0.63
C ARG A 7 21.67 -29.78 -1.82
N ARG A 8 20.68 -30.63 -1.72
CA ARG A 8 19.59 -30.74 -2.67
C ARG A 8 18.37 -30.05 -2.04
N ASP A 9 17.71 -29.25 -2.88
CA ASP A 9 16.29 -28.90 -2.82
C ASP A 9 15.84 -27.91 -1.73
N ALA A 10 16.02 -26.61 -2.01
CA ALA A 10 15.16 -25.57 -1.46
C ALA A 10 15.05 -24.41 -2.46
N ASP A 11 14.50 -24.67 -3.65
CA ASP A 11 14.11 -23.60 -4.56
C ASP A 11 12.76 -23.94 -5.19
N GLY A 12 11.71 -23.35 -4.62
CA GLY A 12 10.33 -23.65 -4.94
C GLY A 12 9.36 -22.74 -4.21
N ALA A 13 9.76 -21.50 -3.90
CA ALA A 13 8.83 -20.43 -3.58
C ALA A 13 8.81 -19.53 -4.81
N ALA A 14 7.73 -19.58 -5.58
CA ALA A 14 7.50 -18.70 -6.72
C ALA A 14 7.80 -17.26 -6.31
N GLY A 15 8.94 -16.74 -6.77
CA GLY A 15 9.42 -15.41 -6.48
C GLY A 15 8.52 -14.40 -7.16
N ASN A 16 7.44 -14.00 -6.49
CA ASN A 16 6.70 -12.82 -6.86
C ASN A 16 7.50 -11.60 -6.38
N THR A 17 8.65 -11.37 -7.02
CA THR A 17 9.50 -10.21 -6.76
C THR A 17 8.71 -8.98 -7.15
N LEU A 18 8.16 -8.30 -6.15
CA LEU A 18 7.55 -6.99 -6.36
C LEU A 18 8.63 -6.08 -6.98
N PRO A 19 8.30 -5.29 -8.02
CA PRO A 19 9.28 -4.42 -8.65
C PRO A 19 9.82 -3.45 -7.61
N ALA A 20 11.13 -3.18 -7.59
CA ALA A 20 11.75 -2.34 -6.56
C ALA A 20 10.97 -1.04 -6.32
N PHE A 21 10.67 -0.74 -5.06
CA PHE A 21 10.05 0.51 -4.62
C PHE A 21 10.90 1.06 -3.48
N ASP A 22 11.28 2.33 -3.59
CA ASP A 22 12.10 2.98 -2.58
C ASP A 22 11.21 3.76 -1.61
N MET A 23 11.30 3.42 -0.33
CA MET A 23 10.51 4.07 0.73
C MET A 23 10.84 5.56 0.86
N ALA A 24 12.01 6.01 0.43
CA ALA A 24 12.35 7.43 0.36
C ALA A 24 11.40 8.21 -0.57
N GLN A 25 10.78 7.54 -1.56
CA GLN A 25 9.79 8.18 -2.43
C GLN A 25 8.53 8.61 -1.66
N LEU A 26 8.24 8.05 -0.48
CA LEU A 26 7.11 8.50 0.34
C LEU A 26 7.31 9.95 0.83
N GLU A 27 8.55 10.42 0.91
CA GLU A 27 8.86 11.80 1.31
C GLU A 27 8.45 12.82 0.24
N THR A 28 8.36 12.41 -1.03
CA THR A 28 7.96 13.31 -2.12
C THR A 28 6.48 13.69 -2.07
N LEU A 29 5.66 12.94 -1.34
CA LEU A 29 4.27 13.33 -1.09
C LEU A 29 4.20 14.62 -0.27
N ASN A 30 5.20 14.88 0.59
CA ASN A 30 5.26 16.05 1.46
C ASN A 30 3.92 16.38 2.15
N ALA A 31 3.15 15.35 2.51
CA ALA A 31 1.82 15.54 3.08
C ALA A 31 1.95 16.10 4.51
N PRO A 32 1.13 17.09 4.89
CA PRO A 32 1.22 17.73 6.20
C PRO A 32 0.89 16.78 7.35
N ARG A 33 0.11 15.71 7.09
CA ARG A 33 -0.12 14.61 8.03
C ARG A 33 0.54 13.34 7.52
N ARG A 34 1.49 12.80 8.29
CA ARG A 34 2.09 11.47 8.08
C ARG A 34 1.14 10.34 8.51
N ARG A 35 -0.11 10.37 8.03
CA ARG A 35 -1.13 9.32 8.29
C ARG A 35 -1.71 8.86 6.96
N ILE A 36 -1.93 7.56 6.86
CA ILE A 36 -2.49 6.91 5.68
C ILE A 36 -3.92 6.41 5.95
N ARG A 37 -4.78 6.48 4.93
CA ARG A 37 -6.17 6.01 4.95
C ARG A 37 -6.52 5.31 3.65
N VAL A 38 -7.11 4.12 3.72
CA VAL A 38 -7.63 3.45 2.51
C VAL A 38 -9.10 3.79 2.24
N ASP A 39 -9.83 4.28 3.24
CA ASP A 39 -11.25 4.63 3.14
C ASP A 39 -11.35 6.15 3.03
N SER A 40 -11.82 6.64 1.86
CA SER A 40 -11.92 8.08 1.61
C SER A 40 -12.91 8.75 2.56
N ARG A 41 -13.90 8.02 3.09
CA ARG A 41 -14.91 8.55 4.03
C ARG A 41 -14.33 8.90 5.39
N GLN A 42 -13.22 8.26 5.77
CA GLN A 42 -12.49 8.50 7.02
C GLN A 42 -11.27 9.41 6.83
N LEU A 43 -11.04 9.90 5.61
CA LEU A 43 -9.93 10.80 5.31
C LEU A 43 -10.18 12.17 5.91
N ALA A 44 -9.19 12.68 6.65
CA ALA A 44 -9.14 14.06 7.09
C ALA A 44 -8.23 14.91 6.19
N ASP A 45 -8.41 16.23 6.26
CA ASP A 45 -7.58 17.20 5.54
C ASP A 45 -6.08 17.00 5.84
N GLY A 46 -5.29 16.96 4.78
CA GLY A 46 -3.84 16.79 4.84
C GLY A 46 -3.35 15.35 5.00
N GLU A 47 -4.23 14.35 5.11
CA GLU A 47 -3.86 12.94 5.18
C GLU A 47 -3.58 12.33 3.79
N ILE A 48 -2.91 11.18 3.80
CA ILE A 48 -2.56 10.45 2.58
C ILE A 48 -3.62 9.39 2.30
N PHE A 49 -4.24 9.46 1.14
CA PHE A 49 -5.18 8.44 0.67
C PHE A 49 -4.44 7.28 -0.01
N VAL A 50 -4.88 6.05 0.23
CA VAL A 50 -4.27 4.82 -0.28
C VAL A 50 -5.27 4.08 -1.16
N ALA A 51 -5.13 4.25 -2.46
CA ALA A 51 -6.00 3.72 -3.49
C ALA A 51 -5.51 2.35 -3.99
N ILE A 52 -6.00 1.29 -3.34
CA ILE A 52 -5.69 -0.10 -3.68
C ILE A 52 -6.90 -0.75 -4.37
N PRO A 53 -6.71 -1.57 -5.43
CA PRO A 53 -7.77 -2.42 -5.94
C PRO A 53 -8.22 -3.45 -4.89
N GLY A 54 -9.49 -3.36 -4.48
CA GLY A 54 -10.10 -4.26 -3.52
C GLY A 54 -10.92 -5.38 -4.18
N ALA A 55 -11.30 -6.38 -3.39
CA ALA A 55 -12.15 -7.49 -3.86
C ALA A 55 -13.63 -7.08 -4.07
N SER A 56 -14.08 -6.06 -3.34
CA SER A 56 -15.48 -5.57 -3.39
C SER A 56 -15.63 -4.18 -4.02
N GLY A 57 -14.54 -3.57 -4.49
CA GLY A 57 -14.53 -2.22 -5.06
C GLY A 57 -13.11 -1.71 -5.28
N ASP A 58 -12.94 -0.83 -6.25
CA ASP A 58 -11.64 -0.24 -6.58
C ASP A 58 -11.42 1.05 -5.77
N GLY A 59 -10.43 1.05 -4.85
CA GLY A 59 -10.07 2.24 -4.09
C GLY A 59 -9.68 3.43 -4.97
N ARG A 60 -9.29 3.17 -6.23
CA ARG A 60 -8.88 4.18 -7.20
C ARG A 60 -10.06 5.00 -7.74
N ASP A 61 -11.28 4.46 -7.71
CA ASP A 61 -12.50 5.20 -8.03
C ASP A 61 -12.80 6.29 -6.99
N HIS A 62 -12.31 6.12 -5.77
CA HIS A 62 -12.51 7.05 -4.66
C HIS A 62 -11.44 8.15 -4.56
N ILE A 63 -10.46 8.19 -5.48
CA ILE A 63 -9.44 9.24 -5.49
C ILE A 63 -10.09 10.62 -5.58
N ALA A 64 -11.05 10.81 -6.48
CA ALA A 64 -11.73 12.11 -6.63
C ALA A 64 -12.42 12.58 -5.33
N ASP A 65 -13.05 11.67 -4.58
CA ASP A 65 -13.67 11.97 -3.27
C ASP A 65 -12.60 12.31 -2.22
N ALA A 66 -11.50 11.57 -2.18
CA ALA A 66 -10.38 11.87 -1.30
C ALA A 66 -9.78 13.27 -1.56
N LEU A 67 -9.64 13.66 -2.83
CA LEU A 67 -9.18 15.00 -3.20
C LEU A 67 -10.16 16.09 -2.75
N ALA A 68 -11.46 15.87 -2.93
CA ALA A 68 -12.50 16.80 -2.49
C ALA A 68 -12.52 17.00 -0.96
N ARG A 69 -12.04 16.01 -0.20
CA ARG A 69 -11.91 16.04 1.27
C ARG A 69 -10.60 16.68 1.76
N GLY A 70 -9.71 17.07 0.86
CA GLY A 70 -8.44 17.69 1.21
C GLY A 70 -7.29 16.70 1.40
N ALA A 71 -7.26 15.58 0.66
CA ALA A 71 -6.10 14.69 0.65
C ALA A 71 -4.79 15.47 0.42
N GLY A 72 -3.87 15.34 1.38
CA GLY A 72 -2.53 15.93 1.28
C GLY A 72 -1.60 15.15 0.34
N GLY A 73 -1.94 13.89 0.06
CA GLY A 73 -1.28 13.07 -0.96
C GLY A 73 -2.02 11.79 -1.28
N VAL A 74 -1.65 11.12 -2.37
CA VAL A 74 -2.30 9.87 -2.81
C VAL A 74 -1.27 8.81 -3.19
N LEU A 75 -1.33 7.65 -2.54
CA LEU A 75 -0.68 6.42 -2.95
C LEU A 75 -1.66 5.61 -3.80
N TRP A 76 -1.26 5.17 -4.99
CA TRP A 76 -2.14 4.40 -5.86
C TRP A 76 -1.41 3.26 -6.57
N GLU A 77 -2.16 2.20 -6.87
CA GLU A 77 -1.65 1.05 -7.61
C GLU A 77 -1.69 1.30 -9.14
N PRO A 78 -0.53 1.30 -9.84
CA PRO A 78 -0.47 1.52 -11.27
C PRO A 78 -1.00 0.39 -12.16
N ALA A 79 -1.19 -0.80 -11.62
CA ALA A 79 -1.68 -1.94 -12.40
C ALA A 79 -3.11 -1.71 -12.94
N GLY A 80 -3.24 -1.42 -14.24
CA GLY A 80 -4.55 -1.23 -14.91
C GLY A 80 -5.22 0.11 -14.58
N PHE A 81 -4.47 1.09 -14.09
CA PHE A 81 -4.98 2.42 -13.79
C PHE A 81 -3.96 3.48 -14.22
N ALA A 82 -4.45 4.65 -14.61
CA ALA A 82 -3.61 5.79 -14.99
C ALA A 82 -4.03 7.02 -14.20
N TRP A 83 -3.05 7.73 -13.65
CA TRP A 83 -3.30 8.99 -12.95
C TRP A 83 -3.93 10.02 -13.89
N ARG A 84 -4.96 10.71 -13.41
CA ARG A 84 -5.63 11.75 -14.20
C ARG A 84 -4.90 13.08 -14.01
N ALA A 85 -4.52 13.72 -15.12
CA ALA A 85 -3.75 14.97 -15.11
C ALA A 85 -4.47 16.15 -14.42
N GLU A 86 -5.79 16.06 -14.27
CA GLU A 86 -6.60 17.04 -13.52
C GLU A 86 -6.37 17.02 -12.00
N TRP A 87 -5.83 15.93 -11.47
CA TRP A 87 -5.53 15.79 -10.04
C TRP A 87 -4.17 16.41 -9.73
N ARG A 88 -4.20 17.54 -9.03
CA ARG A 88 -3.01 18.37 -8.75
C ARG A 88 -2.32 18.09 -7.41
N VAL A 89 -2.78 17.10 -6.66
CA VAL A 89 -2.15 16.77 -5.38
C VAL A 89 -0.89 15.94 -5.59
N PRO A 90 0.04 15.95 -4.61
CA PRO A 90 1.14 15.01 -4.58
C PRO A 90 0.63 13.57 -4.65
N HIS A 91 1.19 12.78 -5.55
CA HIS A 91 0.80 11.39 -5.73
C HIS A 91 2.01 10.52 -6.02
N LEU A 92 1.89 9.24 -5.71
CA LEU A 92 2.92 8.26 -5.96
C LEU A 92 2.30 6.94 -6.41
N ALA A 93 2.76 6.49 -7.58
CA ALA A 93 2.44 5.17 -8.09
C ALA A 93 3.29 4.14 -7.35
N VAL A 94 2.66 3.21 -6.65
CA VAL A 94 3.34 2.14 -5.93
C VAL A 94 2.87 0.82 -6.52
N PRO A 95 3.67 0.15 -7.36
CA PRO A 95 3.32 -1.18 -7.85
C PRO A 95 3.23 -2.16 -6.68
N GLY A 96 2.25 -3.06 -6.67
CA GLY A 96 2.05 -3.99 -5.56
C GLY A 96 1.77 -3.30 -4.21
N LEU A 97 1.13 -2.14 -4.23
CA LEU A 97 0.79 -1.31 -3.06
C LEU A 97 0.12 -2.13 -1.96
N ARG A 98 -0.75 -3.08 -2.32
CA ARG A 98 -1.40 -3.99 -1.36
C ARG A 98 -0.41 -4.81 -0.54
N ALA A 99 0.61 -5.36 -1.18
CA ALA A 99 1.62 -6.18 -0.51
C ALA A 99 2.57 -5.31 0.34
N ARG A 100 2.78 -4.06 -0.08
CA ARG A 100 3.64 -3.07 0.59
C ARG A 100 2.96 -2.30 1.71
N LEU A 101 1.64 -2.44 1.86
CA LEU A 101 0.87 -1.65 2.83
C LEU A 101 1.39 -1.84 4.26
N GLY A 102 1.87 -3.04 4.60
CA GLY A 102 2.50 -3.30 5.90
C GLY A 102 3.77 -2.48 6.13
N GLU A 103 4.69 -2.48 5.15
CA GLU A 103 5.94 -1.71 5.21
C GLU A 103 5.66 -0.20 5.23
N ILE A 104 4.71 0.26 4.42
CA ILE A 104 4.26 1.66 4.36
C ILE A 104 3.63 2.06 5.70
N ALA A 105 2.79 1.21 6.29
CA ALA A 105 2.23 1.47 7.62
C ALA A 105 3.32 1.56 8.69
N VAL A 106 4.31 0.66 8.68
CA VAL A 106 5.47 0.74 9.59
C VAL A 106 6.24 2.04 9.37
N TYR A 107 6.44 2.48 8.13
CA TYR A 107 7.12 3.74 7.85
C TYR A 107 6.36 4.98 8.39
N PHE A 108 5.04 5.03 8.22
CA PHE A 108 4.22 6.16 8.68
C PHE A 108 3.92 6.14 10.18
N TYR A 109 3.76 4.95 10.78
CA TYR A 109 3.37 4.78 12.17
C TYR A 109 4.51 4.29 13.09
N GLY A 110 5.70 4.04 12.55
CA GLY A 110 6.92 3.64 13.25
C GLY A 110 6.91 2.18 13.73
N ASN A 111 5.94 1.80 14.57
CA ASN A 111 5.80 0.46 15.11
C ASN A 111 4.32 0.20 15.50
N PRO A 112 3.54 -0.50 14.66
CA PRO A 112 2.09 -0.65 14.84
C PRO A 112 1.67 -1.50 16.06
N SER A 113 2.63 -2.09 16.78
CA SER A 113 2.37 -2.99 17.92
C SER A 113 1.68 -2.34 19.12
N ALA A 114 1.52 -1.01 19.14
CA ALA A 114 0.80 -0.32 20.21
C ALA A 114 -0.63 0.15 19.84
N ASP A 115 -0.97 0.37 18.56
CA ASP A 115 -2.23 1.09 18.24
C ASP A 115 -2.87 0.83 16.86
N LEU A 116 -2.42 -0.15 16.06
CA LEU A 116 -2.98 -0.38 14.72
C LEU A 116 -4.00 -1.52 14.67
N TRP A 117 -5.21 -1.18 15.10
CA TRP A 117 -6.42 -1.86 14.67
C TRP A 117 -6.76 -1.46 13.23
N VAL A 118 -7.18 -2.45 12.42
CA VAL A 118 -7.81 -2.30 11.09
C VAL A 118 -6.77 -1.89 10.02
N ILE A 119 -6.26 -2.77 9.15
CA ILE A 119 -6.97 -3.50 8.09
C ILE A 119 -6.30 -4.86 7.91
N GLY A 120 -6.79 -5.86 8.64
CA GLY A 120 -6.71 -7.22 8.15
C GLY A 120 -7.62 -7.30 6.92
N VAL A 121 -7.04 -7.38 5.73
CA VAL A 121 -7.78 -7.99 4.62
C VAL A 121 -7.89 -9.47 4.98
N THR A 122 -8.89 -9.83 5.77
CA THR A 122 -9.29 -11.21 5.93
C THR A 122 -9.75 -11.68 4.57
N GLY A 123 -8.87 -12.38 3.86
CA GLY A 123 -9.31 -13.39 2.92
C GLY A 123 -10.17 -14.38 3.71
N THR A 124 -11.46 -14.37 3.46
CA THR A 124 -12.39 -15.41 3.89
C THR A 124 -11.93 -16.74 3.31
N ASN A 125 -11.34 -17.59 4.15
CA ASN A 125 -11.54 -19.03 4.07
C ASN A 125 -11.31 -19.65 5.46
N GLY A 126 -12.41 -20.03 6.12
CA GLY A 126 -12.46 -21.15 7.05
C GLY A 126 -12.08 -20.90 8.51
N LYS A 127 -13.06 -20.49 9.33
CA LYS A 127 -13.49 -21.22 10.55
C LYS A 127 -14.54 -20.40 11.31
N THR A 128 -15.81 -20.75 11.15
CA THR A 128 -16.77 -20.67 12.25
C THR A 128 -17.78 -21.80 12.09
N SER A 129 -17.36 -22.97 12.56
CA SER A 129 -18.21 -23.94 13.24
C SER A 129 -17.42 -24.48 14.41
#